data_AF-A0AAW8EZ52-F1
#
_entry.id   AF-A0AAW8EZ52-F1
#
_cell.length_a   1.000
_cell.length_b   1.000
_cell.length_c   1.000
_cell.angle_alpha   90.00
_cell.angle_beta   90.00
_cell.angle_gamma   90.00
#
_symmetry.space_group_name_H-M   'P 1'
#
loop_
_entity.id
_entity.type
_entity.pdbx_description
1 polymer ?
#
loop_
_entity_poly.entity_id
_entity_poly.type
_entity_poly.pdbx_seq_one_letter_code
_entity_poly.pdbx_strand_id
1 'polypeptide(L)'
;MSRSPQFAQLGALLLEAGFSATDARDALEEIRERIAPEEELSFAVLPEAVFVSPLTGEAGSILRMSFASSLSTRQSAMVSRMMHRLRDGRITLEHALGAEQQRIRSAAMRMPLVRWTAGNTLLAAGLAVLFRCPWWAVLVAAVVAGLMGALSVLLRRIRPAAAIVPFLVALLSTVLVSESAAMLGYSSVPLFAVCAPIAILVPGALITNALLELTAADVVSGASRLVYGIVQLGFKAAGIAAGSAWIGLTIDQDSAFLLADVSGVLSAGPAWASLPSAGFSWMGVAALAIGISIAFGAGYRLTAVSIAAMGVAYALLVLIAPFAGSAIATGATASVLFIIARLVERSSFAIPATITFQPAFLLLVPGTVGLVAITSFDVAPVAAALAVFVSLCIGTKLGSIVVDTHWWRLFRRRSSAV
;
A
#
# COMPACT_ATOMS: atom_id res chain seq x y z
N MET A 1 -7.75 39.12 -1.18
CA MET A 1 -6.72 38.36 -0.45
C MET A 1 -6.43 37.11 -1.25
N SER A 2 -5.15 36.83 -1.53
CA SER A 2 -4.74 35.62 -2.28
C SER A 2 -5.19 34.36 -1.54
N ARG A 3 -5.73 33.38 -2.27
CA ARG A 3 -6.16 32.09 -1.70
C ARG A 3 -5.01 31.08 -1.58
N SER A 4 -3.77 31.45 -1.92
CA SER A 4 -2.56 30.64 -1.76
C SER A 4 -2.46 29.87 -0.44
N PRO A 5 -2.72 30.45 0.75
CA PRO A 5 -2.63 29.69 2.01
C PRO A 5 -3.71 28.61 2.14
N GLN A 6 -4.89 28.82 1.55
CA GLN A 6 -5.97 27.84 1.53
C GLN A 6 -5.61 26.66 0.61
N PHE A 7 -5.04 26.93 -0.57
CA PHE A 7 -4.55 25.87 -1.46
C PHE A 7 -3.38 25.09 -0.84
N ALA A 8 -2.46 25.76 -0.16
CA ALA A 8 -1.36 25.08 0.55
C ALA A 8 -1.89 24.18 1.68
N GLN A 9 -2.93 24.62 2.40
CA GLN A 9 -3.60 23.81 3.41
C GLN A 9 -4.34 22.61 2.82
N LEU A 10 -5.03 22.81 1.69
CA LEU A 10 -5.73 21.74 0.99
C LEU A 10 -4.72 20.69 0.49
N GLY A 11 -3.63 21.13 -0.13
CA GLY A 11 -2.57 20.24 -0.61
C GLY A 11 -1.95 19.42 0.52
N ALA A 12 -1.63 20.05 1.66
CA ALA A 12 -1.15 19.32 2.82
C ALA A 12 -2.16 18.28 3.33
N LEU A 13 -3.47 18.61 3.36
CA LEU A 13 -4.51 17.67 3.76
C LEU A 13 -4.66 16.49 2.78
N LEU A 14 -4.45 16.71 1.48
CA LEU A 14 -4.44 15.64 0.47
C LEU A 14 -3.26 14.68 0.68
N LEU A 15 -2.07 15.22 0.94
CA LEU A 15 -0.90 14.41 1.28
C LEU A 15 -1.11 13.63 2.60
N GLU A 16 -1.68 14.26 3.64
CA GLU A 16 -2.05 13.57 4.89
C GLU A 16 -3.07 12.45 4.68
N ALA A 17 -3.97 12.61 3.70
CA ALA A 17 -4.94 11.59 3.31
C ALA A 17 -4.33 10.44 2.48
N GLY A 18 -3.06 10.56 2.07
CA GLY A 18 -2.33 9.52 1.33
C GLY A 18 -2.42 9.63 -0.19
N PHE A 19 -2.85 10.78 -0.73
CA PHE A 19 -2.81 11.03 -2.17
C PHE A 19 -1.35 11.06 -2.67
N SER A 20 -1.12 10.61 -3.91
CA SER A 20 0.17 10.79 -4.57
C SER A 20 0.43 12.28 -4.81
N ALA A 21 1.70 12.67 -4.97
CA ALA A 21 2.06 14.04 -5.31
C ALA A 21 1.39 14.48 -6.61
N THR A 22 1.32 13.58 -7.59
CA THR A 22 0.61 13.77 -8.86
C THR A 22 -0.87 14.04 -8.65
N ASP A 23 -1.59 13.13 -7.98
CA ASP A 23 -3.04 13.28 -7.78
C ASP A 23 -3.38 14.53 -6.94
N ALA A 24 -2.51 14.87 -5.98
CA ALA A 24 -2.67 16.09 -5.18
C ALA A 24 -2.46 17.35 -6.04
N ARG A 25 -1.46 17.38 -6.91
CA ARG A 25 -1.22 18.50 -7.84
C ARG A 25 -2.40 18.66 -8.81
N ASP A 26 -2.79 17.58 -9.48
CA ASP A 26 -3.88 17.60 -10.47
C ASP A 26 -5.20 18.08 -9.82
N ALA A 27 -5.46 17.65 -8.59
CA ALA A 27 -6.63 18.09 -7.86
C ALA A 27 -6.58 19.57 -7.42
N LEU A 28 -5.40 20.09 -7.08
CA LEU A 28 -5.22 21.52 -6.77
C LEU A 28 -5.39 22.38 -8.02
N GLU A 29 -4.84 21.94 -9.16
CA GLU A 29 -4.98 22.62 -10.45
C GLU A 29 -6.44 22.67 -10.90
N GLU A 30 -7.16 21.55 -10.87
CA GLU A 30 -8.58 21.49 -11.24
C GLU A 30 -9.46 22.37 -10.34
N ILE A 31 -9.18 22.39 -9.03
CA ILE A 31 -9.93 23.23 -8.09
C ILE A 31 -9.62 24.70 -8.32
N ARG A 32 -8.36 25.06 -8.58
CA ARG A 32 -7.96 26.43 -8.93
C ARG A 32 -8.72 26.91 -10.17
N GLU A 33 -8.73 26.11 -11.24
CA GLU A 33 -9.44 26.46 -12.49
C GLU A 33 -10.93 26.72 -12.29
N ARG A 34 -11.58 25.98 -11.39
CA ARG A 34 -13.02 26.16 -11.12
C ARG A 34 -13.34 27.29 -10.15
N ILE A 35 -12.55 27.43 -9.08
CA ILE A 35 -12.90 28.27 -7.92
C ILE A 35 -12.19 29.63 -7.95
N ALA A 36 -11.02 29.70 -8.58
CA ALA A 36 -10.20 30.89 -8.69
C ALA A 36 -9.49 30.97 -10.06
N PRO A 37 -10.24 31.01 -11.18
CA PRO A 37 -9.66 31.07 -12.52
C PRO A 37 -8.77 32.31 -12.74
N GLU A 38 -9.09 33.40 -12.03
CA GLU A 38 -8.35 34.67 -12.06
C GLU A 38 -7.01 34.62 -11.29
N GLU A 39 -6.79 33.62 -10.43
CA GLU A 39 -5.54 33.45 -9.69
C GLU A 39 -4.60 32.50 -10.47
N GLU A 40 -3.52 33.05 -11.04
CA GLU A 40 -2.45 32.27 -11.63
C GLU A 40 -1.55 31.70 -10.52
N LEU A 41 -1.89 30.51 -10.04
CA LEU A 41 -1.11 29.78 -9.04
C LEU A 41 -0.37 28.61 -9.69
N SER A 42 0.90 28.46 -9.34
CA SER A 42 1.73 27.30 -9.64
C SER A 42 1.88 26.42 -8.40
N PHE A 43 1.77 25.11 -8.60
CA PHE A 43 1.84 24.11 -7.55
C PHE A 43 3.04 23.20 -7.75
N ALA A 44 3.92 23.12 -6.75
CA ALA A 44 4.93 22.08 -6.69
C ALA A 44 4.68 21.21 -5.46
N VAL A 45 4.40 19.92 -5.69
CA VAL A 45 4.05 18.97 -4.63
C VAL A 45 5.21 17.98 -4.46
N LEU A 46 5.70 17.88 -3.24
CA LEU A 46 6.67 16.91 -2.77
C LEU A 46 5.97 15.88 -1.87
N PRO A 47 6.64 14.75 -1.52
CA PRO A 47 6.03 13.72 -0.70
C PRO A 47 5.39 14.18 0.62
N GLU A 48 5.99 15.19 1.26
CA GLU A 48 5.56 15.70 2.57
C GLU A 48 5.36 17.22 2.58
N ALA A 49 5.41 17.88 1.42
CA ALA A 49 5.35 19.33 1.34
C ALA A 49 4.63 19.80 0.08
N VAL A 50 3.93 20.93 0.18
CA VAL A 50 3.29 21.61 -0.93
C VAL A 50 3.80 23.04 -0.99
N PHE A 51 4.28 23.42 -2.17
CA PHE A 51 4.62 24.79 -2.52
C PHE A 51 3.51 25.36 -3.40
N VAL A 52 3.02 26.53 -3.00
CA VAL A 52 2.07 27.32 -3.79
C VAL A 52 2.73 28.66 -4.08
N SER A 53 2.95 28.95 -5.36
CA SER A 53 3.52 30.22 -5.79
C SER A 53 2.54 30.94 -6.71
N PRO A 54 2.21 32.22 -6.46
CA PRO A 54 1.63 33.07 -7.48
C PRO A 54 2.59 33.17 -8.66
N LEU A 55 2.07 33.11 -9.89
CA LEU A 55 2.81 33.38 -11.13
C LEU A 55 2.88 34.88 -11.41
N THR A 56 1.88 35.62 -10.96
CA THR A 56 1.76 37.08 -11.09
C THR A 56 1.57 37.72 -9.71
N GLY A 57 2.41 38.71 -9.38
CA GLY A 57 2.37 39.48 -8.13
C GLY A 57 3.61 39.32 -7.23
N GLU A 58 3.77 40.24 -6.26
CA GLU A 58 4.90 40.29 -5.30
C GLU A 58 4.78 39.31 -4.12
N ALA A 59 3.69 38.53 -4.05
CA ALA A 59 3.45 37.62 -2.94
C ALA A 59 4.39 36.40 -3.01
N GLY A 60 5.13 36.16 -1.93
CA GLY A 60 6.08 35.06 -1.83
C GLY A 60 5.44 33.67 -1.89
N SER A 61 6.25 32.67 -2.26
CA SER A 61 5.84 31.28 -2.28
C SER A 61 5.49 30.78 -0.87
N ILE A 62 4.37 30.10 -0.75
CA ILE A 62 3.90 29.50 0.51
C ILE A 62 4.31 28.03 0.50
N LEU A 63 5.16 27.66 1.45
CA LEU A 63 5.47 26.28 1.77
C LEU A 63 4.58 25.81 2.92
N ARG A 64 3.92 24.67 2.74
CA ARG A 64 3.26 23.97 3.84
C ARG A 64 3.66 22.52 3.88
N MET A 65 4.08 22.06 5.06
CA MET A 65 4.37 20.66 5.32
C MET A 65 3.09 19.91 5.73
N SER A 66 2.95 18.68 5.24
CA SER A 66 2.00 17.70 5.75
C SER A 66 2.38 17.36 7.19
N PHE A 67 1.42 17.23 8.10
CA PHE A 67 1.73 16.69 9.43
C PHE A 67 2.25 15.25 9.29
N ALA A 68 3.22 14.86 10.13
CA ALA A 68 3.77 13.50 10.15
C ALA A 68 2.76 12.41 10.58
N SER A 69 1.56 12.81 11.04
CA SER A 69 0.47 11.88 11.36
C SER A 69 -0.43 11.69 10.15
N SER A 70 -0.33 10.54 9.50
CA SER A 70 -1.26 10.13 8.45
C SER A 70 -2.69 10.02 8.97
N LEU A 71 -3.66 10.37 8.13
CA LEU A 71 -5.07 10.19 8.42
C LEU A 71 -5.45 8.69 8.37
N SER A 72 -6.41 8.28 9.19
CA SER A 72 -6.98 6.93 9.08
C SER A 72 -7.68 6.71 7.74
N THR A 73 -7.82 5.47 7.27
CA THR A 73 -8.52 5.15 6.00
C THR A 73 -9.91 5.79 5.94
N ARG A 74 -10.61 5.82 7.08
CA ARG A 74 -11.92 6.49 7.17
C ARG A 74 -11.83 7.99 6.95
N GLN A 75 -10.86 8.66 7.57
CA GLN A 75 -10.64 10.09 7.43
C GLN A 75 -10.19 10.44 6.02
N SER A 76 -9.28 9.68 5.43
CA SER A 76 -8.87 9.84 4.03
C SER A 76 -10.06 9.69 3.08
N ALA A 77 -10.96 8.73 3.34
CA ALA A 77 -12.21 8.61 2.58
C ALA A 77 -13.16 9.80 2.78
N MET A 78 -13.15 10.46 3.94
CA MET A 78 -13.88 11.70 4.15
C MET A 78 -13.26 12.88 3.40
N VAL A 79 -11.92 12.98 3.36
CA VAL A 79 -11.19 14.02 2.58
C VAL A 79 -11.54 13.91 1.10
N SER A 80 -11.52 12.72 0.52
CA SER A 80 -11.90 12.54 -0.89
C SER A 80 -13.38 12.85 -1.15
N ARG A 81 -14.31 12.49 -0.24
CA ARG A 81 -15.70 12.92 -0.37
C ARG A 81 -15.86 14.44 -0.32
N MET A 82 -15.08 15.09 0.54
CA MET A 82 -15.01 16.54 0.60
C MET A 82 -14.47 17.10 -0.72
N MET A 83 -13.45 16.48 -1.32
CA MET A 83 -12.90 16.87 -2.61
C MET A 83 -13.90 16.74 -3.76
N HIS A 84 -14.67 15.65 -3.84
CA HIS A 84 -15.73 15.53 -4.85
C HIS A 84 -16.81 16.60 -4.68
N ARG A 85 -17.24 16.86 -3.44
CA ARG A 85 -18.20 17.95 -3.15
C ARG A 85 -17.64 19.32 -3.51
N LEU A 86 -16.34 19.54 -3.30
CA LEU A 86 -15.66 20.79 -3.65
C LEU A 86 -15.53 20.94 -5.18
N ARG A 87 -15.17 19.87 -5.90
CA ARG A 87 -15.11 19.83 -7.37
C ARG A 87 -16.49 20.11 -7.97
N ASP A 88 -17.53 19.47 -7.45
CA ASP A 88 -18.92 19.66 -7.91
C ASP A 88 -19.52 21.04 -7.54
N GLY A 89 -18.78 21.91 -6.83
CA GLY A 89 -19.28 23.21 -6.38
C GLY A 89 -20.35 23.11 -5.28
N ARG A 90 -20.54 21.95 -4.65
CA ARG A 90 -21.52 21.74 -3.58
C ARG A 90 -21.09 22.34 -2.24
N ILE A 91 -19.80 22.60 -2.07
CA ILE A 91 -19.25 23.33 -0.92
C ILE A 91 -18.18 24.33 -1.37
N THR A 92 -18.00 25.38 -0.57
CA THR A 92 -16.93 26.37 -0.76
C THR A 92 -15.62 25.89 -0.16
N LEU A 93 -14.50 26.44 -0.64
CA LEU A 93 -13.15 26.14 -0.13
C LEU A 93 -13.02 26.49 1.36
N GLU A 94 -13.64 27.59 1.79
CA GLU A 94 -13.68 28.02 3.19
C GLU A 94 -14.44 27.02 4.08
N HIS A 95 -15.59 26.52 3.63
CA HIS A 95 -16.35 25.51 4.37
C HIS A 95 -15.60 24.17 4.45
N ALA A 96 -14.90 23.79 3.38
CA ALA A 96 -14.07 22.58 3.34
C ALA A 96 -12.92 22.64 4.36
N LEU A 97 -12.15 23.75 4.38
CA LEU A 97 -10.99 23.90 5.25
C LEU A 97 -11.33 24.31 6.69
N GLY A 98 -12.56 24.79 6.93
CA GLY A 98 -13.10 25.07 8.26
C GLY A 98 -13.82 23.87 8.87
N ALA A 99 -15.15 23.85 8.75
CA ALA A 99 -16.02 22.90 9.45
C ALA A 99 -15.81 21.44 9.02
N GLU A 100 -15.64 21.17 7.72
CA GLU A 100 -15.48 19.78 7.24
C GLU A 100 -14.12 19.21 7.65
N GLN A 101 -13.03 19.98 7.53
CA GLN A 101 -11.71 19.56 8.02
C GLN A 101 -11.73 19.26 9.53
N GLN A 102 -12.37 20.09 10.35
CA GLN A 102 -12.52 19.84 11.79
C GLN A 102 -13.34 18.56 12.07
N ARG A 103 -14.41 18.33 11.29
CA ARG A 103 -15.20 17.09 11.36
C ARG A 103 -14.37 15.86 10.99
N ILE A 104 -13.50 15.96 10.00
CA ILE A 104 -12.58 14.89 9.60
C ILE A 104 -11.59 14.60 10.73
N ARG A 105 -10.95 15.63 11.30
CA ARG A 105 -9.96 15.45 12.36
C ARG A 105 -10.57 14.93 13.67
N SER A 106 -11.81 15.30 13.99
CA SER A 106 -12.54 14.81 15.17
C SER A 106 -13.08 13.38 15.02
N ALA A 107 -13.09 12.80 13.81
CA ALA A 107 -13.50 11.41 13.55
C ALA A 107 -12.46 10.38 14.01
N ALA A 108 -11.92 10.53 15.22
CA ALA A 108 -10.85 9.73 15.78
C ALA A 108 -11.23 8.24 15.88
N MET A 109 -10.21 7.39 15.76
CA MET A 109 -10.37 5.95 15.83
C MET A 109 -10.65 5.50 17.26
N ARG A 110 -11.74 4.75 17.48
CA ARG A 110 -12.00 4.10 18.77
C ARG A 110 -10.97 2.98 18.98
N MET A 111 -10.30 2.98 20.14
CA MET A 111 -9.33 1.95 20.56
C MET A 111 -8.21 1.69 19.52
N PRO A 112 -7.39 2.69 19.17
CA PRO A 112 -6.43 2.60 18.07
C PRO A 112 -5.39 1.49 18.27
N LEU A 113 -4.93 1.27 19.51
CA LEU A 113 -3.94 0.22 19.80
C LEU A 113 -4.52 -1.18 19.58
N VAL A 114 -5.73 -1.45 20.08
CA VAL A 114 -6.38 -2.77 19.95
C VAL A 114 -6.69 -3.07 18.48
N ARG A 115 -7.15 -2.07 17.72
CA ARG A 115 -7.40 -2.24 16.28
C ARG A 115 -6.08 -2.47 15.52
N TRP A 116 -5.02 -1.75 15.87
CA TRP A 116 -3.70 -1.95 15.27
C TRP A 116 -3.18 -3.36 15.51
N THR A 117 -3.18 -3.84 16.75
CA THR A 117 -2.67 -5.19 17.08
C THR A 117 -3.54 -6.29 16.49
N ALA A 118 -4.87 -6.21 16.62
CA ALA A 118 -5.79 -7.19 16.06
C ALA A 118 -5.73 -7.23 14.53
N GLY A 119 -5.64 -6.06 13.89
CA GLY A 119 -5.46 -5.95 12.45
C GLY A 119 -4.14 -6.57 12.00
N ASN A 120 -3.06 -6.36 12.74
CA ASN A 120 -1.75 -6.94 12.42
C ASN A 120 -1.72 -8.47 12.58
N THR A 121 -2.34 -9.00 13.65
CA THR A 121 -2.54 -10.44 13.86
C THR A 121 -3.30 -11.09 12.71
N LEU A 122 -4.43 -10.51 12.31
CA LEU A 122 -5.25 -11.07 11.23
C LEU A 122 -4.59 -10.93 9.86
N LEU A 123 -3.87 -9.83 9.63
CA LEU A 123 -3.07 -9.61 8.42
C LEU A 123 -1.99 -10.67 8.29
N ALA A 124 -1.20 -10.90 9.35
CA ALA A 124 -0.14 -11.91 9.34
C ALA A 124 -0.69 -13.33 9.16
N ALA A 125 -1.80 -13.67 9.84
CA ALA A 125 -2.47 -14.94 9.66
C ALA A 125 -2.95 -15.12 8.21
N GLY A 126 -3.61 -14.10 7.65
CA GLY A 126 -4.09 -14.12 6.27
C GLY A 126 -2.96 -14.26 5.25
N LEU A 127 -1.84 -13.57 5.47
CA LEU A 127 -0.65 -13.67 4.63
C LEU A 127 -0.02 -15.06 4.72
N ALA A 128 0.15 -15.60 5.93
CA ALA A 128 0.71 -16.93 6.13
C ALA A 128 -0.16 -18.03 5.49
N VAL A 129 -1.49 -17.92 5.59
CA VAL A 129 -2.43 -18.82 4.88
C VAL A 129 -2.32 -18.65 3.37
N LEU A 130 -2.24 -17.41 2.89
CA LEU A 130 -2.13 -17.09 1.46
C LEU A 130 -0.88 -17.72 0.83
N PHE A 131 0.26 -17.63 1.50
CA PHE A 131 1.52 -18.27 1.09
C PHE A 131 1.65 -19.73 1.55
N ARG A 132 0.55 -20.33 2.01
CA ARG A 132 0.43 -21.75 2.39
C ARG A 132 1.45 -22.19 3.44
N CYS A 133 1.81 -21.32 4.37
CA CYS A 133 2.57 -21.74 5.55
C CYS A 133 1.80 -22.81 6.34
N PRO A 134 2.50 -23.76 6.97
CA PRO A 134 1.86 -24.78 7.81
C PRO A 134 1.09 -24.13 8.96
N TRP A 135 0.03 -24.79 9.45
CA TRP A 135 -0.91 -24.18 10.42
C TRP A 135 -0.25 -23.70 11.71
N TRP A 136 0.78 -24.40 12.19
CA TRP A 136 1.57 -23.93 13.34
C TRP A 136 2.23 -22.58 13.07
N ALA A 137 2.80 -22.40 11.88
CA ALA A 137 3.50 -21.19 11.49
C ALA A 137 2.51 -20.04 11.30
N VAL A 138 1.30 -20.32 10.79
CA VAL A 138 0.21 -19.35 10.72
C VAL A 138 -0.13 -18.82 12.13
N LEU A 139 -0.29 -19.71 13.10
CA LEU A 139 -0.69 -19.34 14.47
C LEU A 139 0.43 -18.57 15.18
N VAL A 140 1.68 -19.07 15.10
CA VAL A 140 2.86 -18.39 15.65
C VAL A 140 3.02 -17.01 15.01
N ALA A 141 2.93 -16.90 13.68
CA ALA A 141 3.05 -15.63 12.98
C ALA A 141 1.95 -14.64 13.42
N ALA A 142 0.71 -15.10 13.60
CA ALA A 142 -0.39 -14.26 14.06
C ALA A 142 -0.14 -13.68 15.47
N VAL A 143 0.36 -14.50 16.40
CA VAL A 143 0.69 -14.09 17.77
C VAL A 143 1.86 -13.10 17.76
N VAL A 144 2.95 -13.44 17.07
CA VAL A 144 4.13 -12.58 16.94
C VAL A 144 3.77 -11.25 16.29
N ALA A 145 2.87 -11.23 15.30
CA ALA A 145 2.40 -10.00 14.65
C ALA A 145 1.67 -9.07 15.62
N GLY A 146 0.84 -9.63 16.52
CA GLY A 146 0.16 -8.86 17.55
C GLY A 146 1.15 -8.19 18.50
N LEU A 147 2.18 -8.94 18.92
CA LEU A 147 3.28 -8.45 19.77
C LEU A 147 4.10 -7.37 19.07
N MET A 148 4.56 -7.63 17.84
CA MET A 148 5.33 -6.66 17.03
C MET A 148 4.51 -5.42 16.70
N GLY A 149 3.20 -5.58 16.48
CA GLY A 149 2.26 -4.49 16.30
C GLY A 149 2.22 -3.58 17.53
N ALA A 150 2.06 -4.15 18.73
CA ALA A 150 2.08 -3.39 19.99
C ALA A 150 3.44 -2.72 20.23
N LEU A 151 4.53 -3.47 20.02
CA LEU A 151 5.90 -3.00 20.20
C LEU A 151 6.21 -1.82 19.27
N SER A 152 5.79 -1.88 18.00
CA SER A 152 5.99 -0.79 17.04
C SER A 152 5.35 0.53 17.48
N VAL A 153 4.18 0.48 18.13
CA VAL A 153 3.51 1.67 18.67
C VAL A 153 4.28 2.25 19.85
N LEU A 154 4.85 1.39 20.70
CA LEU A 154 5.65 1.82 21.85
C LEU A 154 6.97 2.45 21.40
N LEU A 155 7.71 1.80 20.49
CA LEU A 155 8.99 2.28 19.98
C LEU A 155 8.85 3.59 19.20
N ARG A 156 7.72 3.80 18.50
CA ARG A 156 7.44 5.06 17.79
C ARG A 156 7.35 6.28 18.71
N ARG A 157 7.12 6.10 20.02
CA ARG A 157 7.16 7.21 20.99
C ARG A 157 8.58 7.67 21.30
N ILE A 158 9.57 6.84 21.01
CA ILE A 158 10.99 7.09 21.30
C ILE A 158 11.64 7.62 20.01
N ARG A 159 11.74 8.95 19.88
CA ARG A 159 12.23 9.63 18.65
C ARG A 159 13.56 9.07 18.10
N PRO A 160 14.60 8.78 18.92
CA PRO A 160 15.84 8.22 18.40
C PRO A 160 15.70 6.78 17.89
N ALA A 161 14.81 5.99 18.50
CA ALA A 161 14.62 4.59 18.15
C ALA A 161 13.87 4.38 16.83
N ALA A 162 13.13 5.40 16.37
CA ALA A 162 12.28 5.35 15.17
C ALA A 162 13.02 4.84 13.92
N ALA A 163 14.30 5.20 13.76
CA ALA A 163 15.12 4.79 12.62
C ALA A 163 15.47 3.29 12.65
N ILE A 164 15.58 2.69 13.83
CA ILE A 164 16.05 1.31 14.04
C ILE A 164 14.88 0.34 14.26
N VAL A 165 13.65 0.83 14.48
CA VAL A 165 12.43 0.00 14.63
C VAL A 165 12.29 -1.07 13.55
N PRO A 166 12.47 -0.79 12.24
CA PRO A 166 12.29 -1.80 11.20
C PRO A 166 13.25 -2.99 11.38
N PHE A 167 14.49 -2.71 11.76
CA PHE A 167 15.50 -3.71 12.06
C PHE A 167 15.14 -4.52 13.32
N LEU A 168 14.82 -3.85 14.43
CA LEU A 168 14.50 -4.52 15.70
C LEU A 168 13.24 -5.39 15.61
N VAL A 169 12.19 -4.90 14.95
CA VAL A 169 10.95 -5.66 14.78
C VAL A 169 11.18 -6.88 13.89
N ALA A 170 11.98 -6.75 12.83
CA ALA A 170 12.33 -7.89 11.99
C ALA A 170 13.21 -8.92 12.72
N LEU A 171 14.19 -8.46 13.50
CA LEU A 171 15.04 -9.31 14.34
C LEU A 171 14.20 -10.07 15.36
N LEU A 172 13.39 -9.37 16.15
CA LEU A 172 12.55 -10.00 17.19
C LEU A 172 11.50 -10.93 16.59
N SER A 173 10.91 -10.57 15.45
CA SER A 173 10.00 -11.45 14.71
C SER A 173 10.69 -12.76 14.33
N THR A 174 11.87 -12.66 13.73
CA THR A 174 12.68 -13.82 13.34
C THR A 174 13.04 -14.67 14.55
N VAL A 175 13.42 -14.03 15.65
CA VAL A 175 13.76 -14.73 16.89
C VAL A 175 12.59 -15.51 17.45
N LEU A 176 11.46 -14.83 17.67
CA LEU A 176 10.29 -15.45 18.28
C LEU A 176 9.68 -16.56 17.42
N VAL A 177 9.62 -16.38 16.10
CA VAL A 177 9.08 -17.40 15.20
C VAL A 177 9.99 -18.63 15.18
N SER A 178 11.32 -18.44 15.14
CA SER A 178 12.28 -19.54 15.07
C SER A 178 12.39 -20.30 16.38
N GLU A 179 12.40 -19.61 17.52
CA GLU A 179 12.34 -20.24 18.85
C GLU A 179 11.04 -21.04 19.02
N SER A 180 9.90 -20.49 18.59
CA SER A 180 8.62 -21.20 18.63
C SER A 180 8.66 -22.46 17.77
N ALA A 181 9.31 -22.41 16.60
CA ALA A 181 9.48 -23.58 15.75
C ALA A 181 10.38 -24.64 16.40
N ALA A 182 11.48 -24.23 17.02
CA ALA A 182 12.38 -25.12 17.77
C ALA A 182 11.65 -25.82 18.92
N MET A 183 10.85 -25.08 19.70
CA MET A 183 10.04 -25.63 20.80
C MET A 183 9.01 -26.65 20.32
N LEU A 184 8.51 -26.50 19.09
CA LEU A 184 7.58 -27.42 18.44
C LEU A 184 8.28 -28.61 17.77
N GLY A 185 9.62 -28.67 17.81
CA GLY A 185 10.43 -29.75 17.24
C GLY A 185 10.69 -29.62 15.73
N TYR A 186 10.54 -28.43 15.14
CA TYR A 186 10.83 -28.20 13.73
C TYR A 186 12.25 -27.72 13.49
N SER A 187 12.88 -28.27 12.44
CA SER A 187 14.25 -27.96 12.04
C SER A 187 14.36 -26.80 11.04
N SER A 188 13.27 -26.42 10.38
CA SER A 188 13.25 -25.31 9.42
C SER A 188 12.00 -24.46 9.57
N VAL A 189 12.14 -23.18 9.22
CA VAL A 189 11.07 -22.19 9.30
C VAL A 189 10.86 -21.58 7.92
N PRO A 190 9.62 -21.57 7.40
CA PRO A 190 9.33 -20.89 6.14
C PRO A 190 9.63 -19.40 6.24
N LEU A 191 10.33 -18.83 5.26
CA LEU A 191 10.65 -17.39 5.25
C LEU A 191 9.41 -16.51 5.39
N PHE A 192 8.29 -16.88 4.75
CA PHE A 192 7.03 -16.15 4.88
C PHE A 192 6.44 -16.16 6.30
N ALA A 193 6.73 -17.18 7.12
CA ALA A 193 6.31 -17.19 8.52
C ALA A 193 7.05 -16.13 9.35
N VAL A 194 8.29 -15.81 8.97
CA VAL A 194 9.11 -14.75 9.59
C VAL A 194 8.75 -13.37 9.05
N CYS A 195 8.42 -13.25 7.76
CA CYS A 195 8.03 -12.00 7.12
C CYS A 195 6.59 -11.57 7.45
N ALA A 196 5.67 -12.50 7.65
CA ALA A 196 4.25 -12.20 7.88
C ALA A 196 3.99 -11.29 9.10
N PRO A 197 4.64 -11.49 10.27
CA PRO A 197 4.43 -10.62 11.43
C PRO A 197 4.82 -9.16 11.24
N ILE A 198 5.74 -8.90 10.30
CA ILE A 198 6.25 -7.57 9.99
C ILE A 198 5.66 -7.00 8.71
N ALA A 199 4.77 -7.73 8.03
CA ALA A 199 4.25 -7.39 6.71
C ALA A 199 3.54 -6.02 6.68
N ILE A 200 2.81 -5.63 7.73
CA ILE A 200 2.16 -4.30 7.77
C ILE A 200 3.17 -3.14 7.82
N LEU A 201 4.39 -3.42 8.32
CA LEU A 201 5.46 -2.44 8.45
C LEU A 201 6.33 -2.38 7.20
N VAL A 202 6.14 -3.33 6.28
CA VAL A 202 6.78 -3.31 4.97
C VAL A 202 6.26 -2.08 4.21
N PRO A 203 7.13 -1.27 3.61
CA PRO A 203 6.76 0.00 2.97
C PRO A 203 6.05 -0.22 1.63
N GLY A 204 5.16 -1.22 1.51
CA GLY A 204 4.50 -1.56 0.24
C GLY A 204 3.65 -0.42 -0.31
N ALA A 205 2.95 0.32 0.56
CA ALA A 205 2.17 1.50 0.19
C ALA A 205 3.07 2.60 -0.40
N LEU A 206 4.22 2.80 0.22
CA LEU A 206 5.20 3.79 -0.16
C LEU A 206 5.90 3.42 -1.49
N ILE A 207 6.22 2.14 -1.70
CA ILE A 207 6.73 1.62 -2.97
C ILE A 207 5.67 1.71 -4.07
N THR A 208 4.40 1.42 -3.75
CA THR A 208 3.28 1.56 -4.70
C THR A 208 3.11 3.02 -5.12
N ASN A 209 3.13 3.96 -4.18
CA ASN A 209 3.04 5.39 -4.49
C ASN A 209 4.26 5.87 -5.28
N ALA A 210 5.45 5.39 -4.94
CA ALA A 210 6.67 5.66 -5.71
C ALA A 210 6.53 5.21 -7.17
N LEU A 211 5.99 4.01 -7.38
CA LEU A 211 5.72 3.47 -8.71
C LEU A 211 4.71 4.32 -9.48
N LEU A 212 3.57 4.67 -8.86
CA LEU A 212 2.57 5.52 -9.50
C LEU A 212 3.16 6.88 -9.93
N GLU A 213 3.99 7.49 -9.09
CA GLU A 213 4.66 8.76 -9.40
C GLU A 213 5.74 8.64 -10.47
N LEU A 214 6.56 7.58 -10.41
CA LEU A 214 7.57 7.29 -11.44
C LEU A 214 6.91 7.08 -12.79
N THR A 215 5.78 6.35 -12.83
CA THR A 215 5.02 6.21 -14.05
C THR A 215 4.45 7.57 -14.48
N ALA A 216 3.89 8.37 -13.59
CA ALA A 216 3.39 9.72 -13.89
C ALA A 216 4.46 10.75 -14.31
N ALA A 217 5.73 10.34 -14.45
CA ALA A 217 6.88 11.20 -14.75
C ALA A 217 7.25 12.20 -13.63
N ASP A 218 6.70 12.04 -12.42
CA ASP A 218 7.13 12.77 -11.22
C ASP A 218 8.36 12.09 -10.59
N VAL A 219 9.47 12.11 -11.32
CA VAL A 219 10.67 11.30 -11.05
C VAL A 219 11.29 11.60 -9.68
N VAL A 220 11.39 12.87 -9.28
CA VAL A 220 12.03 13.27 -8.01
C VAL A 220 11.25 12.73 -6.81
N SER A 221 9.92 12.89 -6.81
CA SER A 221 9.05 12.41 -5.74
C SER A 221 9.03 10.88 -5.69
N GLY A 222 8.86 10.25 -6.86
CA GLY A 222 8.83 8.80 -6.99
C GLY A 222 10.15 8.14 -6.58
N ALA A 223 11.29 8.64 -7.06
CA ALA A 223 12.61 8.12 -6.69
C ALA A 223 12.90 8.30 -5.20
N SER A 224 12.57 9.45 -4.61
CA SER A 224 12.78 9.71 -3.17
C SER A 224 12.03 8.69 -2.31
N ARG A 225 10.75 8.43 -2.64
CA ARG A 225 9.98 7.38 -1.96
C ARG A 225 10.57 6.00 -2.23
N LEU A 226 10.91 5.66 -3.48
CA LEU A 226 11.45 4.33 -3.79
C LEU A 226 12.74 4.02 -2.99
N VAL A 227 13.69 4.96 -2.98
CA VAL A 227 14.95 4.83 -2.23
C VAL A 227 14.69 4.65 -0.74
N TYR A 228 13.81 5.46 -0.16
CA TYR A 228 13.42 5.30 1.24
C TYR A 228 12.80 3.92 1.52
N GLY A 229 11.94 3.44 0.61
CA GLY A 229 11.36 2.10 0.67
C GLY A 229 12.41 0.99 0.63
N ILE A 230 13.41 1.11 -0.25
CA ILE A 230 14.52 0.15 -0.36
C ILE A 230 15.35 0.13 0.94
N VAL A 231 15.71 1.29 1.50
CA VAL A 231 16.42 1.37 2.78
C VAL A 231 15.62 0.71 3.90
N GLN A 232 14.30 0.94 3.94
CA GLN A 232 13.38 0.33 4.88
C GLN A 232 13.23 -1.19 4.72
N LEU A 233 13.36 -1.72 3.50
CA LEU A 233 13.45 -3.16 3.24
C LEU A 233 14.80 -3.71 3.70
N GLY A 234 15.89 -3.00 3.40
CA GLY A 234 17.25 -3.37 3.83
C GLY A 234 17.38 -3.50 5.34
N PHE A 235 16.84 -2.56 6.12
CA PHE A 235 16.84 -2.68 7.58
C PHE A 235 16.09 -3.92 8.07
N LYS A 236 14.94 -4.25 7.46
CA LYS A 236 14.18 -5.46 7.81
C LYS A 236 14.94 -6.73 7.42
N ALA A 237 15.54 -6.74 6.23
CA ALA A 237 16.32 -7.87 5.76
C ALA A 237 17.56 -8.12 6.64
N ALA A 238 18.25 -7.05 7.04
CA ALA A 238 19.35 -7.13 8.00
C ALA A 238 18.88 -7.65 9.37
N GLY A 239 17.70 -7.26 9.83
CA GLY A 239 17.10 -7.77 11.06
C GLY A 239 16.79 -9.27 10.97
N ILE A 240 16.26 -9.73 9.84
CA ILE A 240 16.01 -11.16 9.58
C ILE A 240 17.32 -11.93 9.58
N ALA A 241 18.33 -11.46 8.85
CA ALA A 241 19.65 -12.10 8.78
C ALA A 241 20.34 -12.17 10.17
N ALA A 242 20.24 -11.10 10.96
CA ALA A 242 20.77 -11.07 12.32
C ALA A 242 20.03 -12.05 13.25
N GLY A 243 18.70 -12.11 13.14
CA GLY A 243 17.88 -13.05 13.91
C GLY A 243 18.18 -14.52 13.56
N SER A 244 18.32 -14.84 12.26
CA SER A 244 18.68 -16.19 11.82
C SER A 244 20.07 -16.59 12.29
N ALA A 245 21.05 -15.67 12.22
CA ALA A 245 22.41 -15.93 12.69
C ALA A 245 22.48 -16.17 14.21
N TRP A 246 21.62 -15.52 14.99
CA TRP A 246 21.58 -15.71 16.44
C TRP A 246 21.12 -17.13 16.81
N ILE A 247 20.05 -17.62 16.18
CA ILE A 247 19.43 -18.90 16.55
C ILE A 247 20.09 -20.09 15.87
N GLY A 248 20.75 -19.88 14.72
CA GLY A 248 21.42 -20.94 13.97
C GLY A 248 20.46 -21.91 13.26
N LEU A 249 19.15 -21.63 13.24
CA LEU A 249 18.17 -22.39 12.45
C LEU A 249 18.21 -21.97 10.98
N THR A 250 18.06 -22.94 10.09
CA THR A 250 17.96 -22.68 8.65
C THR A 250 16.56 -22.14 8.32
N ILE A 251 16.51 -20.91 7.83
CA ILE A 251 15.31 -20.38 7.20
C ILE A 251 15.21 -21.05 5.84
N ASP A 252 14.10 -21.75 5.61
CA ASP A 252 13.82 -22.34 4.32
C ASP A 252 13.46 -21.22 3.33
N GLN A 253 14.40 -20.94 2.43
CA GLN A 253 14.25 -19.95 1.37
C GLN A 253 13.45 -20.51 0.19
N ASP A 254 13.39 -21.82 0.01
CA ASP A 254 12.67 -22.48 -1.09
C ASP A 254 11.15 -22.46 -0.87
N SER A 255 10.69 -22.25 0.36
CA SER A 255 9.28 -21.95 0.65
C SER A 255 8.85 -20.53 0.23
N ALA A 256 9.75 -19.74 -0.37
CA ALA A 256 9.43 -18.48 -1.03
C ALA A 256 8.73 -18.66 -2.39
N PHE A 257 7.68 -19.49 -2.46
CA PHE A 257 6.89 -19.61 -3.67
C PHE A 257 6.14 -18.30 -3.95
N LEU A 258 6.30 -17.75 -5.16
CA LEU A 258 5.43 -16.68 -5.65
C LEU A 258 3.97 -17.19 -5.65
N LEU A 259 2.99 -16.29 -5.48
CA LEU A 259 1.54 -16.61 -5.44
C LEU A 259 1.05 -17.51 -6.60
N ALA A 260 1.84 -17.57 -7.68
CA ALA A 260 1.59 -18.31 -8.91
C ALA A 260 2.32 -19.67 -9.04
N ASP A 261 3.42 -19.89 -8.33
CA ASP A 261 4.27 -21.09 -8.51
C ASP A 261 3.86 -22.27 -7.62
N VAL A 262 2.61 -22.26 -7.15
CA VAL A 262 2.12 -23.19 -6.14
C VAL A 262 1.69 -24.52 -6.78
N SER A 263 2.67 -25.28 -7.27
CA SER A 263 2.49 -26.66 -7.71
C SER A 263 2.80 -27.63 -6.58
N GLY A 264 1.74 -28.13 -5.94
CA GLY A 264 1.68 -29.44 -5.28
C GLY A 264 2.83 -29.87 -4.35
N VAL A 265 2.72 -29.55 -3.05
CA VAL A 265 3.27 -30.41 -2.00
C VAL A 265 2.15 -30.69 -1.00
N LEU A 266 1.61 -31.90 -1.06
CA LEU A 266 0.79 -32.48 0.00
C LEU A 266 1.75 -33.13 0.98
N SER A 267 2.18 -32.41 2.02
CA SER A 267 2.96 -33.03 3.09
C SER A 267 2.06 -33.93 3.93
N ALA A 268 2.33 -35.23 3.91
CA ALA A 268 1.72 -36.26 4.77
C ALA A 268 2.23 -36.15 6.22
N GLY A 269 2.06 -34.98 6.83
CA GLY A 269 2.35 -34.71 8.23
C GLY A 269 1.09 -34.68 9.09
N PRO A 270 1.22 -34.65 10.43
CA PRO A 270 0.09 -34.44 11.32
C PRO A 270 -0.66 -33.14 10.96
N ALA A 271 -1.97 -33.08 11.23
CA ALA A 271 -2.86 -32.02 10.70
C ALA A 271 -2.36 -30.58 10.95
N TRP A 272 -1.63 -30.35 12.05
CA TRP A 272 -1.03 -29.07 12.42
C TRP A 272 0.21 -28.68 11.59
N ALA A 273 0.90 -29.66 11.00
CA ALA A 273 2.02 -29.49 10.07
C ALA A 273 1.56 -29.45 8.59
N SER A 274 0.28 -29.73 8.32
CA SER A 274 -0.26 -29.72 6.96
C SER A 274 -0.31 -28.30 6.38
N LEU A 275 -0.11 -28.21 5.07
CA LEU A 275 -0.24 -26.95 4.34
C LEU A 275 -1.72 -26.66 4.07
N PRO A 276 -2.18 -25.40 4.17
CA PRO A 276 -3.52 -25.01 3.76
C PRO A 276 -3.84 -25.47 2.33
N SER A 277 -5.08 -25.91 2.10
CA SER A 277 -5.56 -26.22 0.74
C SER A 277 -5.63 -24.95 -0.11
N ALA A 278 -5.59 -25.08 -1.44
CA ALA A 278 -5.67 -23.93 -2.34
C ALA A 278 -6.95 -23.09 -2.14
N GLY A 279 -8.05 -23.70 -1.67
CA GLY A 279 -9.29 -22.99 -1.33
C GLY A 279 -9.14 -22.03 -0.15
N PHE A 280 -8.27 -22.35 0.82
CA PHE A 280 -8.01 -21.50 1.99
C PHE A 280 -7.27 -20.21 1.61
N SER A 281 -6.57 -20.15 0.47
CA SER A 281 -5.92 -18.92 0.02
C SER A 281 -6.92 -17.77 -0.16
N TRP A 282 -8.15 -18.05 -0.60
CA TRP A 282 -9.23 -17.05 -0.67
C TRP A 282 -9.64 -16.52 0.70
N MET A 283 -9.68 -17.40 1.71
CA MET A 283 -9.88 -16.99 3.10
C MET A 283 -8.69 -16.17 3.61
N GLY A 284 -7.47 -16.52 3.20
CA GLY A 284 -6.26 -15.75 3.46
C GLY A 284 -6.34 -14.33 2.89
N VAL A 285 -6.77 -14.18 1.63
CA VAL A 285 -7.01 -12.86 1.00
C VAL A 285 -8.07 -12.06 1.75
N ALA A 286 -9.18 -12.69 2.13
CA ALA A 286 -10.23 -12.02 2.90
C ALA A 286 -9.73 -11.59 4.29
N ALA A 287 -9.03 -12.47 5.01
CA ALA A 287 -8.43 -12.17 6.31
C ALA A 287 -7.40 -11.05 6.20
N LEU A 288 -6.56 -11.07 5.16
CA LEU A 288 -5.59 -10.02 4.87
C LEU A 288 -6.28 -8.66 4.66
N ALA A 289 -7.33 -8.61 3.83
CA ALA A 289 -8.13 -7.41 3.59
C ALA A 289 -8.81 -6.86 4.86
N ILE A 290 -9.36 -7.76 5.68
CA ILE A 290 -9.98 -7.41 6.97
C ILE A 290 -8.91 -6.91 7.95
N GLY A 291 -7.75 -7.56 8.02
CA GLY A 291 -6.64 -7.17 8.89
C GLY A 291 -6.14 -5.76 8.59
N ILE A 292 -5.86 -5.46 7.32
CA ILE A 292 -5.52 -4.11 6.84
C ILE A 292 -6.64 -3.12 7.21
N SER A 293 -7.90 -3.49 6.94
CA SER A 293 -9.06 -2.65 7.23
C SER A 293 -9.20 -2.32 8.71
N ILE A 294 -8.98 -3.27 9.62
CA ILE A 294 -9.05 -3.06 11.06
C ILE A 294 -7.89 -2.16 11.49
N ALA A 295 -6.66 -2.46 11.05
CA ALA A 295 -5.45 -1.75 11.43
C ALA A 295 -5.49 -0.26 11.05
N PHE A 296 -5.95 0.07 9.84
CA PHE A 296 -6.07 1.47 9.39
C PHE A 296 -7.45 2.09 9.63
N GLY A 297 -8.36 1.34 10.24
CA GLY A 297 -9.62 1.82 10.73
C GLY A 297 -10.70 2.08 9.68
N ALA A 298 -10.71 1.31 8.60
CA ALA A 298 -11.78 1.30 7.61
C ALA A 298 -13.14 0.94 8.25
N GLY A 299 -14.23 1.41 7.63
CA GLY A 299 -15.60 1.02 7.98
C GLY A 299 -16.06 -0.20 7.17
N TYR A 300 -17.15 -0.85 7.58
CA TYR A 300 -17.64 -2.11 6.99
C TYR A 300 -17.79 -2.09 5.46
N ARG A 301 -18.30 -0.99 4.89
CA ARG A 301 -18.44 -0.84 3.43
C ARG A 301 -17.08 -0.83 2.72
N LEU A 302 -16.11 -0.08 3.28
CA LEU A 302 -14.75 0.00 2.73
C LEU A 302 -14.05 -1.36 2.85
N THR A 303 -14.26 -2.08 3.94
CA THR A 303 -13.75 -3.45 4.11
C THR A 303 -14.31 -4.40 3.06
N ALA A 304 -15.62 -4.35 2.79
CA ALA A 304 -16.24 -5.17 1.75
C ALA A 304 -15.64 -4.88 0.36
N VAL A 305 -15.43 -3.60 0.03
CA VAL A 305 -14.79 -3.24 -1.24
C VAL A 305 -13.32 -3.68 -1.27
N SER A 306 -12.58 -3.57 -0.16
CA SER A 306 -11.20 -4.06 -0.07
C SER A 306 -11.11 -5.57 -0.27
N ILE A 307 -12.03 -6.35 0.32
CA ILE A 307 -12.11 -7.81 0.11
C ILE A 307 -12.37 -8.10 -1.37
N ALA A 308 -13.33 -7.41 -1.98
CA ALA A 308 -13.65 -7.60 -3.39
C ALA A 308 -12.45 -7.25 -4.30
N ALA A 309 -11.81 -6.10 -4.08
CA ALA A 309 -10.65 -5.65 -4.86
C ALA A 309 -9.47 -6.61 -4.75
N MET A 310 -9.15 -7.07 -3.54
CA MET A 310 -8.07 -8.05 -3.32
C MET A 310 -8.45 -9.43 -3.86
N GLY A 311 -9.71 -9.83 -3.78
CA GLY A 311 -10.22 -11.06 -4.38
C GLY A 311 -10.09 -11.05 -5.91
N VAL A 312 -10.46 -9.94 -6.56
CA VAL A 312 -10.26 -9.76 -8.01
C VAL A 312 -8.78 -9.80 -8.38
N ALA A 313 -7.93 -9.11 -7.62
CA ALA A 313 -6.48 -9.13 -7.83
C ALA A 313 -5.92 -10.56 -7.75
N TYR A 314 -6.31 -11.32 -6.71
CA TYR A 314 -5.90 -12.71 -6.56
C TYR A 314 -6.42 -13.60 -7.70
N ALA A 315 -7.70 -13.43 -8.08
CA ALA A 315 -8.30 -14.16 -9.20
C ALA A 315 -7.48 -13.98 -10.48
N LEU A 316 -7.14 -12.73 -10.82
CA LEU A 316 -6.38 -12.39 -12.02
C LEU A 316 -4.97 -12.99 -11.97
N LEU A 317 -4.29 -12.93 -10.82
CA LEU A 317 -2.98 -13.56 -10.66
C LEU A 317 -3.04 -15.09 -10.89
N VAL A 318 -3.99 -15.77 -10.25
CA VAL A 318 -4.16 -17.24 -10.38
C VAL A 318 -4.55 -17.64 -11.81
N LEU A 319 -5.34 -16.81 -12.50
CA LEU A 319 -5.77 -17.10 -13.87
C LEU A 319 -4.70 -16.82 -14.93
N ILE A 320 -3.91 -15.75 -14.77
CA ILE A 320 -2.97 -15.30 -15.81
C ILE A 320 -1.59 -15.94 -15.65
N ALA A 321 -1.13 -16.12 -14.41
CA ALA A 321 0.25 -16.54 -14.16
C ALA A 321 0.63 -17.92 -14.72
N PRO A 322 -0.24 -18.95 -14.74
CA PRO A 322 0.08 -20.24 -15.36
C PRO A 322 0.41 -20.14 -16.86
N PHE A 323 -0.07 -19.11 -17.55
CA PHE A 323 0.10 -18.94 -19.00
C PHE A 323 1.22 -17.96 -19.36
N ALA A 324 1.41 -16.91 -18.55
CA ALA A 324 2.30 -15.80 -18.89
C ALA A 324 3.45 -15.59 -17.88
N GLY A 325 3.49 -16.37 -16.80
CA GLY A 325 4.42 -16.18 -15.70
C GLY A 325 4.01 -15.06 -14.74
N SER A 326 4.62 -15.06 -13.56
CA SER A 326 4.28 -14.17 -12.43
C SER A 326 4.46 -12.68 -12.74
N ALA A 327 5.54 -12.31 -13.47
CA ALA A 327 5.80 -10.94 -13.84
C ALA A 327 4.68 -10.37 -14.72
N ILE A 328 4.37 -11.01 -15.85
CA ILE A 328 3.33 -10.55 -16.79
C ILE A 328 1.95 -10.55 -16.14
N ALA A 329 1.63 -11.58 -15.34
CA ALA A 329 0.37 -11.62 -14.59
C ALA A 329 0.22 -10.45 -13.63
N THR A 330 1.30 -10.03 -12.98
CA THR A 330 1.30 -8.88 -12.07
C THR A 330 1.02 -7.58 -12.82
N GLY A 331 1.69 -7.34 -13.96
CA GLY A 331 1.44 -6.16 -14.80
C GLY A 331 0.02 -6.13 -15.39
N ALA A 332 -0.47 -7.26 -15.91
CA ALA A 332 -1.83 -7.37 -16.43
C ALA A 332 -2.87 -7.10 -15.33
N THR A 333 -2.67 -7.66 -14.14
CA THR A 333 -3.55 -7.41 -12.99
C THR A 333 -3.52 -5.95 -12.57
N ALA A 334 -2.33 -5.32 -12.54
CA ALA A 334 -2.18 -3.89 -12.23
C ALA A 334 -2.95 -3.00 -13.20
N SER A 335 -2.91 -3.31 -14.50
CA SER A 335 -3.67 -2.60 -15.54
C SER A 335 -5.17 -2.66 -15.27
N VAL A 336 -5.70 -3.88 -15.05
CA VAL A 336 -7.13 -4.08 -14.79
C VAL A 336 -7.57 -3.40 -13.49
N LEU A 337 -6.81 -3.54 -12.40
CA LEU A 337 -7.11 -2.87 -11.14
C LEU A 337 -7.07 -1.35 -11.28
N PHE A 338 -6.11 -0.80 -12.02
CA PHE A 338 -6.03 0.65 -12.26
C PHE A 338 -7.26 1.15 -13.04
N ILE A 339 -7.69 0.40 -14.06
CA ILE A 339 -8.90 0.72 -14.83
C ILE A 339 -10.13 0.72 -13.92
N ILE A 340 -10.33 -0.36 -13.15
CA ILE A 340 -11.45 -0.48 -12.22
C ILE A 340 -11.41 0.66 -11.20
N ALA A 341 -10.24 0.95 -10.64
CA ALA A 341 -10.04 2.02 -9.67
C ALA A 341 -10.49 3.37 -10.24
N ARG A 342 -9.99 3.77 -11.41
CA ARG A 342 -10.37 5.05 -12.06
C ARG A 342 -11.83 5.08 -12.50
N LEU A 343 -12.41 3.97 -12.94
CA LEU A 343 -13.84 3.90 -13.30
C LEU A 343 -14.74 4.08 -12.08
N VAL A 344 -14.38 3.46 -10.94
CA VAL A 344 -15.09 3.63 -9.67
C VAL A 344 -14.96 5.08 -9.19
N GLU A 345 -13.79 5.71 -9.34
CA GLU A 345 -13.57 7.12 -8.99
C GLU A 345 -14.47 8.08 -9.78
N ARG A 346 -14.74 7.78 -11.05
CA ARG A 346 -15.63 8.57 -11.91
C ARG A 346 -17.12 8.34 -11.59
N SER A 347 -17.46 7.28 -10.88
CA SER A 347 -18.83 6.96 -10.50
C SER A 347 -19.28 7.75 -9.27
N SER A 348 -20.57 8.04 -9.16
CA SER A 348 -21.17 8.76 -8.01
C SER A 348 -20.99 8.06 -6.65
N PHE A 349 -20.42 6.86 -6.61
CA PHE A 349 -19.95 6.23 -5.40
C PHE A 349 -18.70 6.97 -4.91
N ALA A 350 -18.91 7.92 -4.00
CA ALA A 350 -17.89 8.76 -3.39
C ALA A 350 -16.89 7.98 -2.49
N ILE A 351 -16.20 7.03 -3.11
CA ILE A 351 -15.21 6.13 -2.54
C ILE A 351 -13.90 6.41 -3.30
N PRO A 352 -12.84 6.87 -2.62
CA PRO A 352 -11.60 7.24 -3.27
C PRO A 352 -10.90 5.99 -3.81
N ALA A 353 -10.61 5.97 -5.10
CA ALA A 353 -9.97 4.85 -5.76
C ALA A 353 -8.60 4.52 -5.15
N THR A 354 -7.75 5.52 -4.93
CA THR A 354 -6.41 5.34 -4.36
C THR A 354 -6.47 4.64 -3.00
N ILE A 355 -7.40 5.03 -2.12
CA ILE A 355 -7.50 4.48 -0.75
C ILE A 355 -8.14 3.08 -0.72
N THR A 356 -8.96 2.78 -1.72
CA THR A 356 -9.75 1.54 -1.75
C THR A 356 -9.04 0.40 -2.48
N PHE A 357 -8.25 0.73 -3.49
CA PHE A 357 -7.50 -0.24 -4.29
C PHE A 357 -6.04 -0.40 -3.86
N GLN A 358 -5.51 0.50 -3.02
CA GLN A 358 -4.17 0.36 -2.45
C GLN A 358 -3.91 -0.99 -1.77
N PRO A 359 -4.84 -1.59 -0.99
CA PRO A 359 -4.65 -2.95 -0.46
C PRO A 359 -4.53 -4.03 -1.56
N ALA A 360 -5.19 -3.85 -2.70
CA ALA A 360 -5.06 -4.75 -3.83
C ALA A 360 -3.70 -4.58 -4.54
N PHE A 361 -3.18 -3.36 -4.64
CA PHE A 361 -1.81 -3.13 -5.11
C PHE A 361 -0.74 -3.68 -4.14
N LEU A 362 -1.00 -3.69 -2.83
CA LEU A 362 -0.13 -4.38 -1.87
C LEU A 362 -0.08 -5.89 -2.13
N LEU A 363 -1.18 -6.49 -2.59
CA LEU A 363 -1.23 -7.91 -2.97
C LEU A 363 -0.41 -8.22 -4.23
N LEU A 364 -0.19 -7.23 -5.11
CA LEU A 364 0.67 -7.34 -6.30
C LEU A 364 2.18 -7.34 -5.97
N VAL A 365 2.49 -7.58 -4.71
CA VAL A 365 3.81 -7.92 -4.19
C VAL A 365 4.96 -6.91 -4.33
N PRO A 366 4.76 -5.57 -4.35
CA PRO A 366 5.90 -4.65 -4.38
C PRO A 366 6.73 -4.66 -3.08
N GLY A 367 6.07 -4.87 -1.93
CA GLY A 367 6.73 -4.79 -0.62
C GLY A 367 7.30 -6.11 -0.12
N THR A 368 6.45 -7.12 0.05
CA THR A 368 6.81 -8.38 0.71
C THR A 368 7.68 -9.27 -0.16
N VAL A 369 7.47 -9.32 -1.48
CA VAL A 369 8.39 -10.00 -2.40
C VAL A 369 9.71 -9.25 -2.52
N GLY A 370 9.69 -7.92 -2.53
CA GLY A 370 10.93 -7.12 -2.44
C GLY A 370 11.73 -7.45 -1.18
N LEU A 371 11.05 -7.58 -0.02
CA LEU A 371 11.68 -8.01 1.22
C LEU A 371 12.28 -9.41 1.08
N VAL A 372 11.47 -10.38 0.63
CA VAL A 372 11.87 -11.79 0.46
C VAL A 372 13.07 -11.91 -0.47
N ALA A 373 13.06 -11.19 -1.59
CA ALA A 373 14.15 -11.18 -2.56
C ALA A 373 15.46 -10.62 -1.98
N ILE A 374 15.39 -9.58 -1.14
CA ILE A 374 16.58 -9.05 -0.47
C ILE A 374 17.08 -10.02 0.61
N THR A 375 16.18 -10.70 1.31
CA THR A 375 16.53 -11.66 2.37
C THR A 375 17.05 -12.99 1.86
N SER A 376 16.77 -13.36 0.60
CA SER A 376 17.30 -14.59 0.03
C SER A 376 18.80 -14.51 -0.27
N PHE A 377 19.36 -13.29 -0.38
CA PHE A 377 20.74 -13.05 -0.81
C PHE A 377 21.12 -13.75 -2.13
N ASP A 378 20.12 -13.96 -2.99
CA ASP A 378 20.26 -14.62 -4.29
C ASP A 378 19.85 -13.67 -5.42
N VAL A 379 20.53 -13.79 -6.56
CA VAL A 379 20.34 -12.95 -7.75
C VAL A 379 18.99 -13.25 -8.41
N ALA A 380 18.55 -14.51 -8.44
CA ALA A 380 17.33 -14.90 -9.14
C ALA A 380 16.05 -14.26 -8.54
N PRO A 381 15.79 -14.31 -7.22
CA PRO A 381 14.66 -13.62 -6.60
C PRO A 381 14.70 -12.10 -6.77
N VAL A 382 15.89 -11.48 -6.73
CA VAL A 382 16.07 -10.04 -6.97
C VAL A 382 15.70 -9.68 -8.40
N ALA A 383 16.17 -10.46 -9.39
CA ALA A 383 15.82 -10.26 -10.79
C ALA A 383 14.31 -10.43 -11.02
N ALA A 384 13.68 -11.43 -10.39
CA ALA A 384 12.24 -11.64 -10.46
C ALA A 384 11.45 -10.46 -9.84
N ALA A 385 11.87 -9.95 -8.68
CA ALA A 385 11.25 -8.80 -8.04
C ALA A 385 11.36 -7.53 -8.92
N LEU A 386 12.49 -7.31 -9.58
CA LEU A 386 12.68 -6.22 -10.54
C LEU A 386 11.77 -6.40 -11.77
N ALA A 387 11.67 -7.61 -12.33
CA ALA A 387 10.79 -7.90 -13.45
C ALA A 387 9.31 -7.66 -13.10
N VAL A 388 8.88 -8.08 -11.91
CA VAL A 388 7.55 -7.80 -11.37
C VAL A 388 7.32 -6.30 -11.22
N PHE A 389 8.29 -5.55 -10.67
CA PHE A 389 8.19 -4.10 -10.51
C PHE A 389 8.06 -3.37 -11.87
N VAL A 390 8.89 -3.74 -12.86
CA VAL A 390 8.82 -3.18 -14.21
C VAL A 390 7.48 -3.54 -14.88
N SER A 391 7.03 -4.78 -14.74
CA SER A 391 5.73 -5.19 -15.27
C SER A 391 4.58 -4.43 -14.62
N LEU A 392 4.65 -4.19 -13.31
CA LEU A 392 3.69 -3.36 -12.57
C LEU A 392 3.64 -1.93 -13.13
N CYS A 393 4.79 -1.29 -13.39
CA CYS A 393 4.90 0.04 -14.02
C CYS A 393 4.24 0.07 -15.41
N ILE A 394 4.55 -0.92 -16.25
CA ILE A 394 4.00 -1.02 -17.60
C ILE A 394 2.48 -1.22 -17.51
N GLY A 395 2.04 -2.12 -16.63
CA GLY A 395 0.64 -2.43 -16.38
C GLY A 395 -0.18 -1.20 -15.97
N THR A 396 0.27 -0.46 -14.95
CA THR A 396 -0.43 0.76 -14.51
C THR A 396 -0.49 1.80 -15.61
N LYS A 397 0.56 1.94 -16.43
CA LYS A 397 0.55 2.85 -17.58
C LYS A 397 -0.38 2.44 -18.70
N LEU A 398 -0.42 1.16 -19.04
CA LEU A 398 -1.39 0.66 -20.01
C LEU A 398 -2.82 0.93 -19.49
N GLY A 399 -3.07 0.70 -18.20
CA GLY A 399 -4.34 1.03 -17.57
C GLY A 399 -4.70 2.51 -17.66
N SER A 400 -3.75 3.42 -17.39
CA SER A 400 -3.99 4.87 -17.50
C SER A 400 -4.28 5.29 -18.94
N ILE A 401 -3.56 4.76 -19.93
CA ILE A 401 -3.82 5.06 -21.35
C ILE A 401 -5.26 4.68 -21.72
N VAL A 402 -5.75 3.52 -21.27
CA VAL A 402 -7.11 3.08 -21.58
C VAL A 402 -8.16 4.05 -21.02
N VAL A 403 -7.98 4.57 -19.81
CA VAL A 403 -8.99 5.37 -19.10
C VAL A 403 -8.90 6.87 -19.40
N ASP A 404 -7.70 7.40 -19.57
CA ASP A 404 -7.45 8.84 -19.71
C ASP A 404 -7.41 9.27 -21.18
N THR A 405 -7.26 8.33 -22.11
CA THR A 405 -7.46 8.64 -23.53
C THR A 405 -8.93 8.95 -23.79
N HIS A 406 -9.22 10.18 -24.22
CA HIS A 406 -10.54 10.55 -24.75
C HIS A 406 -10.77 9.89 -26.12
N TRP A 407 -11.05 8.58 -26.11
CA TRP A 407 -11.29 7.76 -27.32
C TRP A 407 -12.30 8.40 -28.29
N TRP A 408 -13.33 9.09 -27.76
CA TRP A 408 -14.32 9.82 -28.55
C TRP A 408 -13.75 10.93 -29.46
N ARG A 409 -12.61 11.54 -29.12
CA ARG A 409 -11.94 12.54 -29.97
C ARG A 409 -11.16 11.89 -31.13
N LEU A 410 -10.67 10.67 -30.95
CA LEU A 410 -9.97 9.91 -31.99
C LEU A 410 -10.95 9.35 -33.03
N PHE A 411 -12.12 8.86 -32.60
CA PHE A 411 -13.14 8.36 -33.52
C PHE A 411 -13.83 9.49 -34.32
N ARG A 412 -14.01 10.68 -33.74
CA ARG A 412 -14.57 11.84 -34.48
C ARG A 412 -13.65 12.39 -35.58
N ARG A 413 -12.32 12.21 -35.49
CA ARG A 413 -11.40 12.61 -36.57
C ARG A 413 -11.46 11.69 -37.80
N ARG A 414 -11.94 10.45 -37.65
CA ARG A 414 -12.13 9.53 -38.78
C ARG A 414 -13.44 9.74 -39.53
N SER A 415 -14.48 10.25 -38.87
CA SER A 415 -15.78 10.54 -39.52
C SER A 415 -15.82 11.87 -40.29
N SER A 416 -14.81 12.73 -40.13
CA SER A 416 -14.66 13.98 -40.91
C SER A 416 -13.74 13.82 -42.13
N ALA A 417 -13.34 12.58 -42.45
CA ALA A 417 -12.48 12.24 -43.57
C ALA A 417 -13.15 11.30 -44.59
N VAL A 418 -14.47 11.16 -44.54
CA VAL A 418 -15.31 10.49 -45.55
C VAL A 418 -16.46 11.43 -45.88
#